data_AF-A0A0T2MKT6-F1
#
_entry.id   AF-A0A0T2MKT6-F1
#
_cell.length_a   1.000
_cell.length_b   1.000
_cell.length_c   1.000
_cell.angle_alpha   90.00
_cell.angle_beta   90.00
_cell.angle_gamma   90.00
#
_symmetry.space_group_name_H-M   'P 1'
#
loop_
_entity.id
_entity.type
_entity.pdbx_description
1 polymer ?
#
loop_
_entity_poly.entity_id
_entity_poly.type
_entity_poly.pdbx_seq_one_letter_code
_entity_poly.pdbx_strand_id
1 'polypeptide(L)'
;MKTFIATLTATLLLASPAFADGKIYVQLPDLSSITGAEAEAFLSEVVLANVVSSNCPDFAITDEEWSLLTDSADILAREQLGLSVDDYDSQFYGPAFDAIDRPETCAEAGPGVQPTLDRLVELGGSRAALPDQDAAYAAEQARHASWDAAPDQPRKTKIK
;
A
#
# COMPACT_ATOMS: atom_id res chain seq x y z
N MET A 1 -67.42 5.31 8.48
CA MET A 1 -66.42 4.77 9.44
C MET A 1 -65.05 4.83 8.78
N LYS A 2 -64.10 5.52 9.44
CA LYS A 2 -62.63 5.42 9.39
C LYS A 2 -61.91 5.56 8.04
N THR A 3 -61.48 6.80 7.79
CA THR A 3 -60.27 7.20 7.04
C THR A 3 -59.02 6.56 7.67
N PHE A 4 -58.23 5.85 6.87
CA PHE A 4 -56.90 5.40 7.26
C PHE A 4 -55.87 6.38 6.69
N ILE A 5 -55.21 7.14 7.57
CA ILE A 5 -54.04 7.95 7.24
C ILE A 5 -52.84 6.99 7.29
N ALA A 6 -52.26 6.68 6.13
CA ALA A 6 -51.00 5.95 6.05
C ALA A 6 -49.86 6.93 6.31
N THR A 7 -49.28 6.85 7.51
CA THR A 7 -48.08 7.61 7.88
C THR A 7 -46.86 6.96 7.22
N LEU A 8 -46.29 7.63 6.21
CA LEU A 8 -45.03 7.25 5.59
C LEU A 8 -43.88 7.60 6.55
N THR A 9 -43.40 6.63 7.32
CA THR A 9 -42.21 6.81 8.18
C THR A 9 -40.96 6.70 7.31
N ALA A 10 -40.45 7.83 6.83
CA ALA A 10 -39.15 7.89 6.15
C ALA A 10 -38.04 7.56 7.16
N THR A 11 -37.53 6.33 7.09
CA THR A 11 -36.37 5.90 7.86
C THR A 11 -35.13 6.51 7.20
N LEU A 12 -34.60 7.59 7.79
CA LEU A 12 -33.26 8.07 7.48
C LEU A 12 -32.27 7.00 7.93
N LEU A 13 -31.89 6.12 7.00
CA LEU A 13 -30.70 5.28 7.14
C LEU A 13 -29.51 6.25 7.25
N LEU A 14 -29.01 6.41 8.47
CA LEU A 14 -27.68 6.96 8.71
C LEU A 14 -26.71 6.03 7.96
N ALA A 15 -26.28 6.45 6.78
CA ALA A 15 -25.23 5.76 6.05
C ALA A 15 -23.94 5.93 6.85
N SER A 16 -23.66 4.96 7.71
CA SER A 16 -22.29 4.76 8.18
C SER A 16 -21.43 4.54 6.94
N PRO A 17 -20.27 5.20 6.80
CA PRO A 17 -19.33 4.84 5.76
C PRO A 17 -18.99 3.36 5.95
N ALA A 18 -19.44 2.52 5.02
CA ALA A 18 -19.03 1.14 4.97
C ALA A 18 -17.59 1.14 4.46
N PHE A 19 -16.66 0.67 5.29
CA PHE A 19 -15.26 0.42 4.93
C PHE A 19 -15.22 -0.73 3.90
N ALA A 20 -15.39 -0.39 2.62
CA ALA A 20 -15.57 -1.39 1.56
C ALA A 20 -14.27 -2.13 1.19
N ASP A 21 -13.10 -1.60 1.53
CA ASP A 21 -11.81 -2.16 1.07
C ASP A 21 -11.20 -3.22 2.00
N GLY A 22 -11.68 -3.39 3.23
CA GLY A 22 -11.14 -4.41 4.14
C GLY A 22 -9.66 -4.21 4.55
N LYS A 23 -9.04 -3.06 4.21
CA LYS A 23 -7.65 -2.74 4.57
C LYS A 23 -7.46 -2.78 6.09
N ILE A 24 -6.39 -3.45 6.54
CA ILE A 24 -5.94 -3.44 7.93
C ILE A 24 -4.76 -2.48 8.06
N TYR A 25 -4.80 -1.59 9.03
CA TYR A 25 -3.69 -0.68 9.33
C TYR A 25 -2.76 -1.25 10.38
N VAL A 26 -1.46 -1.11 10.14
CA VAL A 26 -0.38 -1.53 11.03
C VAL A 26 0.54 -0.36 11.36
N GLN A 27 1.41 -0.54 12.37
CA GLN A 27 2.50 0.40 12.59
C GLN A 27 3.49 0.30 11.43
N LEU A 28 3.76 1.44 10.78
CA LEU A 28 4.73 1.53 9.69
C LEU A 28 6.14 1.78 10.22
N PRO A 29 7.18 1.32 9.50
CA PRO A 29 8.56 1.57 9.86
C PRO A 29 8.97 3.03 9.72
N ASP A 30 10.05 3.41 10.42
CA ASP A 30 10.75 4.66 10.17
C ASP A 30 11.76 4.46 9.03
N LEU A 31 11.42 4.96 7.85
CA LEU A 31 12.23 4.87 6.63
C LEU A 31 13.00 6.16 6.33
N SER A 32 12.97 7.15 7.23
CA SER A 32 13.55 8.49 6.99
C SER A 32 15.07 8.50 6.78
N SER A 33 15.76 7.42 7.17
CA SER A 33 17.21 7.26 6.98
C SER A 33 17.59 6.56 5.66
N ILE A 34 16.64 5.91 4.98
CA ILE A 34 16.89 5.13 3.76
C ILE A 34 16.62 6.05 2.56
N THR A 35 17.68 6.44 1.84
CA THR A 35 17.58 7.47 0.78
C THR A 35 18.37 7.09 -0.48
N GLY A 36 18.08 7.77 -1.60
CA GLY A 36 18.82 7.60 -2.86
C GLY A 36 18.82 6.16 -3.37
N ALA A 37 19.98 5.66 -3.78
CA ALA A 37 20.12 4.31 -4.34
C ALA A 37 19.74 3.19 -3.35
N GLU A 38 19.89 3.45 -2.04
CA GLU A 38 19.46 2.48 -1.02
C GLU A 38 17.93 2.38 -0.98
N ALA A 39 17.23 3.52 -1.06
CA ALA A 39 15.77 3.56 -1.12
C ALA A 39 15.23 2.91 -2.40
N GLU A 40 15.89 3.12 -3.54
CA GLU A 40 15.50 2.50 -4.82
C GLU A 40 15.64 0.97 -4.78
N ALA A 41 16.78 0.47 -4.26
CA ALA A 41 16.98 -0.96 -4.08
C ALA A 41 15.96 -1.55 -3.11
N PHE A 42 15.73 -0.89 -1.96
CA PHE A 42 14.78 -1.40 -0.97
C PHE A 42 13.34 -1.34 -1.47
N LEU A 43 12.94 -0.29 -2.20
CA LEU A 43 11.62 -0.23 -2.84
C LEU A 43 11.41 -1.40 -3.82
N SER A 44 12.43 -1.73 -4.61
CA SER A 44 12.37 -2.86 -5.54
C SER A 44 12.17 -4.19 -4.79
N GLU A 45 12.86 -4.39 -3.67
CA GLU A 45 12.69 -5.57 -2.81
C GLU A 45 11.27 -5.66 -2.23
N VAL A 46 10.73 -4.54 -1.72
CA VAL A 46 9.39 -4.49 -1.10
C VAL A 46 8.29 -4.72 -2.14
N VAL A 47 8.38 -4.08 -3.31
CA VAL A 47 7.39 -4.26 -4.39
C VAL A 47 7.43 -5.68 -4.94
N LEU A 48 8.62 -6.25 -5.16
CA LEU A 48 8.74 -7.63 -5.60
C LEU A 48 8.16 -8.59 -4.55
N ALA A 49 8.42 -8.35 -3.26
CA ALA A 49 7.86 -9.16 -2.18
C ALA A 49 6.32 -9.12 -2.19
N ASN A 50 5.70 -7.94 -2.37
CA ASN A 50 4.25 -7.80 -2.48
C ASN A 50 3.67 -8.59 -3.68
N VAL A 51 4.25 -8.42 -4.87
CA VAL A 51 3.78 -9.12 -6.07
C VAL A 51 3.94 -10.63 -5.91
N VAL A 52 5.08 -11.08 -5.41
CA VAL A 52 5.37 -12.51 -5.19
C VAL A 52 4.43 -13.10 -4.14
N SER A 53 4.25 -12.47 -2.98
CA SER A 53 3.38 -12.98 -1.92
C SER A 53 1.91 -13.05 -2.33
N SER A 54 1.50 -12.17 -3.26
CA SER A 54 0.13 -12.14 -3.78
C SER A 54 -0.13 -13.19 -4.87
N ASN A 55 0.90 -13.74 -5.50
CA ASN A 55 0.78 -14.61 -6.68
C ASN A 55 1.42 -16.00 -6.52
N CYS A 56 2.30 -16.19 -5.54
CA CYS A 56 2.95 -17.46 -5.23
C CYS A 56 2.38 -18.05 -3.92
N PRO A 57 1.53 -19.09 -3.98
CA PRO A 57 0.82 -19.62 -2.80
C PRO A 57 1.71 -20.07 -1.65
N ASP A 58 2.91 -20.58 -1.95
CA ASP A 58 3.87 -21.04 -0.93
C ASP A 58 4.50 -19.88 -0.13
N PHE A 59 4.32 -18.64 -0.58
CA PHE A 59 4.85 -17.42 0.03
C PHE A 59 3.74 -16.42 0.38
N ALA A 60 2.50 -16.90 0.52
CA ALA A 60 1.38 -16.09 0.97
C ALA A 60 1.64 -15.50 2.37
N ILE A 61 1.14 -14.29 2.59
CA ILE A 61 1.30 -13.50 3.81
C ILE A 61 -0.08 -13.11 4.38
N THR A 62 -0.12 -12.61 5.61
CA THR A 62 -1.37 -12.12 6.22
C THR A 62 -1.76 -10.74 5.69
N ASP A 63 -3.00 -10.32 5.95
CA ASP A 63 -3.48 -8.97 5.59
C ASP A 63 -2.66 -7.87 6.28
N GLU A 64 -2.23 -8.07 7.53
CA GLU A 64 -1.34 -7.15 8.24
C GLU A 64 0.04 -7.04 7.59
N GLU A 65 0.62 -8.16 7.17
CA GLU A 65 1.90 -8.21 6.48
C GLU A 65 1.82 -7.59 5.10
N TRP A 66 0.71 -7.80 4.39
CA TRP A 66 0.43 -7.17 3.11
C TRP A 66 0.36 -5.65 3.26
N SER A 67 -0.41 -5.15 4.24
CA SER A 67 -0.46 -3.72 4.54
C SER A 67 0.90 -3.15 4.94
N LEU A 68 1.71 -3.90 5.70
CA LEU A 68 3.07 -3.49 6.04
C LEU A 68 3.93 -3.30 4.77
N LEU A 69 3.86 -4.23 3.81
CA LEU A 69 4.59 -4.12 2.54
C LEU A 69 4.09 -2.94 1.71
N THR A 70 2.78 -2.85 1.45
CA THR A 70 2.24 -1.85 0.53
C THR A 70 2.46 -0.43 1.04
N ASP A 71 2.18 -0.18 2.31
CA ASP A 71 2.25 1.16 2.86
C ASP A 71 3.71 1.61 3.08
N SER A 72 4.62 0.66 3.32
CA SER A 72 6.06 0.94 3.35
C SER A 72 6.60 1.26 1.95
N ALA A 73 6.12 0.56 0.92
CA ALA A 73 6.49 0.82 -0.45
C ALA A 73 6.04 2.23 -0.89
N ASP A 74 4.83 2.64 -0.48
CA ASP A 74 4.31 3.99 -0.73
C ASP A 74 5.15 5.07 -0.04
N ILE A 75 5.61 4.84 1.20
CA ILE A 75 6.54 5.75 1.89
C ILE A 75 7.87 5.86 1.12
N LEU A 76 8.47 4.74 0.71
CA LEU A 76 9.73 4.76 -0.04
C LEU A 76 9.58 5.50 -1.37
N ALA A 77 8.53 5.18 -2.14
CA ALA A 77 8.25 5.79 -3.43
C ALA A 77 7.97 7.29 -3.32
N ARG A 78 7.03 7.68 -2.46
CA ARG A 78 6.61 9.07 -2.31
C ARG A 78 7.62 9.90 -1.56
N GLU A 79 7.97 9.48 -0.35
CA GLU A 79 8.62 10.36 0.62
C GLU A 79 10.15 10.32 0.47
N GLN A 80 10.72 9.15 0.19
CA GLN A 80 12.17 9.01 0.07
C GLN A 80 12.68 9.26 -1.35
N LEU A 81 11.91 8.87 -2.36
CA LEU A 81 12.30 8.98 -3.78
C LEU A 81 11.57 10.08 -4.54
N GLY A 82 10.46 10.62 -4.01
CA GLY A 82 9.72 11.71 -4.67
C GLY A 82 9.10 11.30 -6.00
N LEU A 83 8.73 10.02 -6.16
CA LEU A 83 8.19 9.48 -7.41
C LEU A 83 6.76 9.97 -7.66
N SER A 84 6.45 10.18 -8.93
CA SER A 84 5.06 10.24 -9.38
C SER A 84 4.43 8.85 -9.35
N VAL A 85 3.10 8.77 -9.36
CA VAL A 85 2.39 7.47 -9.45
C VAL A 85 2.78 6.73 -10.73
N ASP A 86 2.85 7.44 -11.87
CA ASP A 86 3.25 6.85 -13.16
C ASP A 86 4.69 6.30 -13.12
N ASP A 87 5.62 7.03 -12.49
CA ASP A 87 7.01 6.59 -12.34
C ASP A 87 7.10 5.39 -11.40
N TYR A 88 6.37 5.40 -10.29
CA TYR A 88 6.35 4.30 -9.35
C TYR A 88 5.80 3.01 -9.98
N ASP A 89 4.67 3.11 -10.69
CA ASP A 89 4.08 1.98 -11.42
C ASP A 89 5.05 1.44 -12.49
N SER A 90 5.52 2.32 -13.39
CA SER A 90 6.32 1.88 -14.54
C SER A 90 7.73 1.41 -14.18
N GLN A 91 8.35 1.94 -13.11
CA GLN A 91 9.72 1.61 -12.75
C GLN A 91 9.83 0.47 -11.73
N PHE A 92 8.77 0.19 -10.94
CA PHE A 92 8.84 -0.82 -9.87
C PHE A 92 7.77 -1.90 -10.01
N TYR A 93 6.48 -1.54 -10.13
CA TYR A 93 5.42 -2.56 -10.26
C TYR A 93 5.45 -3.28 -11.60
N GLY A 94 5.64 -2.54 -12.71
CA GLY A 94 5.76 -3.13 -14.04
C GLY A 94 6.81 -4.24 -14.09
N PRO A 95 8.08 -3.97 -13.73
CA PRO A 95 9.12 -5.00 -13.65
C PRO A 95 8.81 -6.15 -12.68
N ALA A 96 8.15 -5.89 -11.55
CA ALA A 96 7.78 -6.95 -10.60
C ALA A 96 6.69 -7.87 -11.17
N PHE A 97 5.70 -7.34 -11.90
CA PHE A 97 4.73 -8.14 -12.63
C PHE A 97 5.36 -8.87 -13.82
N ASP A 98 6.26 -8.24 -14.59
CA ASP A 98 7.03 -8.92 -15.63
C ASP A 98 7.84 -10.10 -15.06
N ALA A 99 8.30 -9.99 -13.81
CA ALA A 99 8.99 -11.09 -13.16
C ALA A 99 8.04 -12.27 -12.91
N ILE A 100 6.81 -12.06 -12.43
CA ILE A 100 5.90 -13.16 -12.07
C ILE A 100 5.43 -13.97 -13.28
N ASP A 101 5.53 -13.41 -14.50
CA ASP A 101 5.26 -14.13 -15.75
C ASP A 101 6.28 -15.25 -16.04
N ARG A 102 7.45 -15.22 -15.37
CA ARG A 102 8.47 -16.26 -15.49
C ARG A 102 8.19 -17.39 -14.49
N PRO A 103 8.15 -18.66 -14.94
CA PRO A 103 7.77 -19.79 -14.09
C PRO A 103 8.73 -20.04 -12.92
N GLU A 104 9.99 -19.62 -13.03
CA GLU A 104 11.00 -19.75 -11.98
C GLU A 104 10.87 -18.69 -10.86
N THR A 105 10.15 -17.59 -11.08
CA THR A 105 10.16 -16.44 -10.17
C THR A 105 9.69 -16.79 -8.77
N CYS A 106 8.66 -17.63 -8.61
CA CYS A 106 8.24 -18.04 -7.27
C CYS A 106 9.36 -18.77 -6.50
N ALA A 107 10.15 -19.61 -7.17
CA ALA A 107 11.24 -20.32 -6.53
C ALA A 107 12.45 -19.42 -6.24
N GLU A 108 12.73 -18.46 -7.12
CA GLU A 108 13.89 -17.56 -7.00
C GLU A 108 13.64 -16.40 -6.03
N ALA A 109 12.48 -15.74 -6.13
CA ALA A 109 12.15 -14.53 -5.38
C ALA A 109 11.31 -14.79 -4.12
N GLY A 110 10.51 -15.86 -4.12
CA GLY A 110 9.69 -16.26 -2.96
C GLY A 110 10.43 -16.29 -1.63
N PRO A 111 11.63 -16.91 -1.54
CA PRO A 111 12.41 -16.93 -0.30
C PRO A 111 12.79 -15.54 0.25
N GLY A 112 12.70 -14.48 -0.56
CA GLY A 112 12.96 -13.10 -0.15
C GLY A 112 11.82 -12.41 0.59
N VAL A 113 10.58 -12.91 0.52
CA VAL A 113 9.40 -12.24 1.12
C VAL A 113 9.54 -12.04 2.63
N GLN A 114 9.86 -13.11 3.37
CA GLN A 114 9.98 -13.04 4.83
C GLN A 114 11.16 -12.17 5.31
N PRO A 115 12.37 -12.27 4.73
CA PRO A 115 13.46 -11.35 5.03
C PRO A 115 13.12 -9.87 4.81
N THR A 116 12.37 -9.55 3.74
CA THR A 116 11.93 -8.17 3.48
C THR A 116 10.97 -7.69 4.57
N LEU A 117 9.99 -8.50 4.97
CA LEU A 117 9.10 -8.20 6.09
C LEU A 117 9.85 -8.04 7.42
N ASP A 118 10.82 -8.91 7.69
CA ASP A 118 11.65 -8.83 8.89
C ASP A 118 12.43 -7.50 8.94
N ARG A 119 13.02 -7.08 7.82
CA ARG A 119 13.71 -5.79 7.72
C ARG A 119 12.76 -4.61 8.01
N LEU A 120 11.52 -4.66 7.52
CA LEU A 120 10.51 -3.63 7.84
C LEU A 120 10.17 -3.62 9.33
N VAL A 121 10.08 -4.79 9.98
CA VAL A 121 9.86 -4.88 11.43
C VAL A 121 11.06 -4.34 12.22
N GLU A 122 12.29 -4.65 11.80
CA GLU A 122 13.51 -4.13 12.41
C GLU A 122 13.59 -2.59 12.34
N LEU A 123 13.02 -2.00 11.29
CA LEU A 123 12.88 -0.55 11.11
C LEU A 123 11.69 0.05 11.88
N GLY A 124 11.04 -0.73 12.75
CA GLY A 124 9.96 -0.26 13.62
C GLY A 124 8.55 -0.53 13.09
N GLY A 125 8.41 -1.27 11.99
CA GLY A 125 7.13 -1.77 11.50
C GLY A 125 6.54 -2.86 12.40
N SER A 126 5.25 -3.17 12.21
CA SER A 126 4.55 -4.21 12.97
C SER A 126 3.75 -5.12 12.04
N ARG A 127 3.75 -6.42 12.34
CA ARG A 127 2.86 -7.43 11.72
C ARG A 127 1.55 -7.61 12.49
N ALA A 128 1.25 -6.70 13.41
CA ALA A 128 0.01 -6.68 14.19
C ALA A 128 -0.82 -5.45 13.84
N ALA A 129 -2.13 -5.66 13.68
CA ALA A 129 -3.09 -4.61 13.47
C ALA A 129 -3.03 -3.56 14.59
N LEU A 130 -3.14 -2.29 14.21
CA LEU A 130 -3.32 -1.21 15.18
C LEU A 130 -4.66 -1.39 15.93
N PRO A 131 -4.71 -1.08 17.23
CA PRO A 131 -5.91 -1.27 18.02
C PRO A 131 -7.07 -0.34 17.63
N ASP A 132 -6.78 0.80 16.97
CA ASP A 132 -7.75 1.78 16.51
C ASP A 132 -7.61 2.00 14.99
N GLN A 133 -8.42 1.27 14.22
CA GLN A 133 -8.40 1.29 12.76
C GLN A 133 -9.02 2.57 12.18
N ASP A 134 -9.99 3.16 12.87
CA ASP A 134 -10.65 4.40 12.45
C ASP A 134 -9.68 5.58 12.53
N ALA A 135 -8.92 5.66 13.63
CA ALA A 135 -7.88 6.66 13.79
C ALA A 135 -6.75 6.46 12.76
N ALA A 136 -6.36 5.21 12.49
CA ALA A 136 -5.34 4.89 11.51
C ALA A 136 -5.77 5.28 10.08
N TYR A 137 -7.01 5.00 9.68
CA TYR A 137 -7.58 5.44 8.41
C TYR A 137 -7.57 6.97 8.25
N ALA A 138 -7.94 7.70 9.30
CA ALA A 138 -7.91 9.16 9.26
C ALA A 138 -6.48 9.70 9.10
N ALA A 139 -5.49 9.08 9.76
CA ALA A 139 -4.08 9.44 9.61
C ALA A 139 -3.56 9.14 8.20
N GLU A 140 -3.96 8.00 7.61
CA GLU A 140 -3.60 7.63 6.24
C GLU A 140 -4.18 8.61 5.22
N GLN A 141 -5.48 8.94 5.31
CA GLN A 141 -6.09 9.91 4.40
C GLN A 141 -5.39 11.27 4.46
N ALA A 142 -5.02 11.72 5.66
CA ALA A 142 -4.27 12.95 5.84
C ALA A 142 -2.89 12.90 5.16
N ARG A 143 -2.23 11.74 5.19
CA ARG A 143 -0.96 11.51 4.49
C ARG A 143 -1.14 11.42 2.97
N HIS A 144 -2.17 10.74 2.47
CA HIS A 144 -2.44 10.60 1.03
C HIS A 144 -2.85 11.91 0.36
N ALA A 145 -3.64 12.75 1.02
CA ALA A 145 -3.99 14.07 0.52
C ALA A 145 -2.76 14.94 0.20
N SER A 146 -1.61 14.65 0.81
CA SER A 146 -0.35 15.35 0.51
C SER A 146 0.34 14.88 -0.78
N TRP A 147 0.10 13.63 -1.22
CA TRP A 147 0.66 13.08 -2.47
C TRP A 147 0.00 13.71 -3.69
N ASP A 148 -1.34 13.73 -3.70
CA ASP A 148 -2.14 14.24 -4.82
C ASP A 148 -2.04 15.77 -4.98
N ALA A 149 -1.63 16.48 -3.92
CA ALA A 149 -1.44 17.93 -3.93
C ALA A 149 -0.05 18.36 -4.43
N ALA A 150 0.88 17.44 -4.66
CA ALA A 150 2.19 17.77 -5.21
C ALA A 150 2.03 18.30 -6.65
N PRO A 151 2.48 19.53 -6.96
CA PRO A 151 2.36 20.06 -8.31
C PRO A 151 3.13 19.15 -9.27
N ASP A 152 2.48 18.78 -10.38
CA ASP A 152 3.08 18.12 -11.55
C ASP A 152 4.54 18.58 -11.70
N GLN A 153 5.49 17.72 -11.33
CA GLN A 153 6.87 18.01 -11.67
C GLN A 153 6.92 18.17 -13.19
N PRO A 154 7.47 19.27 -13.73
CA PRO A 154 7.40 19.54 -15.15
C PRO A 154 8.05 18.39 -15.92
N ARG A 155 7.19 17.61 -16.58
CA ARG A 155 7.55 16.50 -17.46
C ARG A 155 8.70 16.95 -18.34
N LYS A 156 9.92 16.44 -18.12
CA LYS A 156 11.08 16.78 -18.95
C LYS A 156 10.76 16.35 -20.38
N THR A 157 10.37 17.31 -21.21
CA THR A 157 10.09 17.08 -22.62
C THR A 157 11.40 16.63 -23.26
N LYS A 158 11.47 15.34 -23.64
CA LYS A 158 12.55 14.86 -24.51
C LYS A 158 12.45 15.62 -25.83
N ILE A 159 13.32 16.60 -26.01
CA ILE A 159 13.58 17.22 -27.31
C ILE A 159 14.26 16.14 -28.16
N LYS A 160 13.58 15.70 -29.21
CA LYS A 160 14.17 14.89 -30.28
C LYS A 160 14.99 15.78 -31.20
#